data_AF-A0A2V5W2N7-F1
#
_entry.id   AF-A0A2V5W2N7-F1
#
_cell.length_a   1.000
_cell.length_b   1.000
_cell.length_c   1.000
_cell.angle_alpha   90.00
_cell.angle_beta   90.00
_cell.angle_gamma   90.00
#
_symmetry.space_group_name_H-M   'P 1'
#
loop_
_entity.id
_entity.type
_entity.pdbx_description
1 polymer ?
#
loop_
_entity_poly.entity_id
_entity_poly.type
_entity_poly.pdbx_seq_one_letter_code
_entity_poly.pdbx_strand_id
1 'polypeptide(L)'
;RCDTAWTQDSKPQITAYMAIPPNHAEQIGKVIFRVLDLDGKTLGDYEGKIETFDAEGNFQRAVAQWPNELAAHGAFHLFGIVDDKHSKELTRVAPRMVSVNMQPGY
;
A
#
# COMPACT_ATOMS: atom_id res chain seq x y z
N ARG A 1 -19.06 2.28 -19.30
CA ARG A 1 -18.07 2.70 -20.31
C ARG A 1 -17.40 3.99 -19.83
N CYS A 2 -16.23 3.87 -19.22
CA CYS A 2 -15.38 5.00 -18.88
C CYS A 2 -14.30 5.02 -19.96
N ASP A 3 -14.37 5.96 -20.89
CA ASP A 3 -13.34 6.13 -21.90
C ASP A 3 -12.14 6.77 -21.20
N THR A 4 -11.16 5.94 -20.82
CA THR A 4 -9.83 6.44 -20.45
C THR A 4 -9.24 7.12 -21.68
N ALA A 5 -8.93 8.42 -21.57
CA ALA A 5 -8.29 9.16 -22.65
C ALA A 5 -6.96 8.45 -23.03
N TRP A 6 -6.82 8.09 -24.30
CA TRP A 6 -5.65 7.40 -24.88
C TRP A 6 -4.32 8.16 -24.69
N THR A 7 -4.36 9.40 -24.21
CA THR A 7 -3.23 10.32 -24.04
C THR A 7 -2.77 10.47 -22.59
N GLN A 8 -3.14 9.55 -21.69
CA GLN A 8 -2.61 9.60 -20.33
C GLN A 8 -1.15 9.11 -20.34
N ASP A 9 -0.20 10.05 -20.30
CA ASP A 9 1.25 9.77 -20.24
C ASP A 9 1.70 9.01 -18.97
N SER A 10 0.79 8.79 -18.01
CA SER A 10 1.08 8.11 -16.75
C SER A 10 0.44 6.73 -16.69
N LYS A 11 1.24 5.75 -16.27
CA LYS A 11 0.78 4.38 -16.01
C LYS A 11 -0.19 4.36 -14.83
N PRO A 12 -1.25 3.51 -14.86
CA PRO A 12 -2.12 3.31 -13.71
C PRO A 12 -1.32 2.95 -12.45
N GLN A 13 -1.63 3.61 -11.33
CA GLN A 13 -0.94 3.43 -10.06
C GLN A 13 -1.83 2.70 -9.06
N ILE A 14 -1.24 1.78 -8.31
CA ILE A 14 -1.79 1.27 -7.06
C ILE A 14 -1.36 2.23 -5.95
N THR A 15 -2.31 2.64 -5.09
CA THR A 15 -1.98 3.37 -3.86
C THR A 15 -2.37 2.52 -2.66
N ALA A 16 -1.42 2.28 -1.76
CA ALA A 16 -1.67 1.60 -0.50
C ALA A 16 -1.62 2.59 0.66
N TYR A 17 -2.52 2.37 1.61
CA TYR A 17 -2.62 3.14 2.85
C TYR A 17 -2.58 2.18 4.03
N MET A 18 -1.82 2.55 5.07
CA MET A 18 -1.87 1.88 6.37
C MET A 18 -1.94 2.93 7.47
N ALA A 19 -3.00 2.89 8.28
CA ALA A 19 -3.11 3.74 9.46
C ALA A 19 -2.06 3.33 10.51
N ILE A 20 -1.42 4.32 11.11
CA ILE A 20 -0.46 4.15 12.20
C ILE A 20 -1.16 4.55 13.50
N PRO A 21 -1.19 3.68 14.52
CA PRO A 21 -1.80 4.02 15.80
C PRO A 21 -1.08 5.22 16.45
N PRO A 22 -1.81 6.25 16.92
CA PRO A 22 -1.20 7.44 17.52
C PRO A 22 -0.27 7.12 18.70
N ASN A 23 -0.61 6.09 19.48
CA ASN A 23 0.15 5.68 20.67
C ASN A 23 1.45 4.92 20.36
N HIS A 24 1.68 4.54 19.11
CA HIS A 24 2.83 3.73 18.69
C HIS A 24 3.65 4.35 17.56
N ALA A 25 3.27 5.54 17.10
CA ALA A 25 3.96 6.31 16.07
C ALA A 25 5.48 6.43 16.34
N GLU A 26 5.87 6.71 17.58
CA GLU A 26 7.28 6.93 17.94
C GLU A 26 8.14 5.66 17.88
N GLN A 27 7.54 4.48 17.88
CA GLN A 27 8.24 3.19 17.85
C GLN A 27 8.47 2.69 16.42
N ILE A 28 7.65 3.15 15.47
CA ILE A 28 7.71 2.74 14.08
C ILE A 28 8.84 3.49 13.38
N GLY A 29 9.78 2.74 12.81
CA GLY A 29 10.85 3.27 11.99
C GLY A 29 10.49 3.28 10.52
N LYS A 30 9.83 2.22 10.06
CA LYS A 30 9.54 2.00 8.63
C LYS A 30 8.29 1.14 8.45
N VAL A 31 7.58 1.38 7.34
CA VAL A 31 6.51 0.50 6.86
C VAL A 31 6.84 0.09 5.43
N ILE A 32 6.78 -1.20 5.14
CA ILE A 32 7.01 -1.77 3.80
C ILE A 32 5.73 -2.43 3.32
N PHE A 33 5.28 -2.09 2.12
CA PHE A 33 4.23 -2.78 1.39
C PHE A 33 4.86 -3.81 0.47
N ARG A 34 4.75 -5.09 0.84
CA ARG A 34 5.25 -6.23 0.07
C ARG A 34 4.13 -6.83 -0.78
N VAL A 35 4.35 -6.84 -2.10
CA VAL A 35 3.47 -7.48 -3.09
C VAL A 35 4.02 -8.87 -3.38
N LEU A 36 3.16 -9.89 -3.25
CA LEU A 36 3.46 -11.27 -3.60
C LEU A 36 2.54 -11.76 -4.71
N ASP A 37 2.96 -12.74 -5.50
CA ASP A 37 2.02 -13.51 -6.32
C ASP A 37 1.19 -14.49 -5.47
N LEU A 38 0.29 -15.23 -6.11
CA LEU A 38 -0.57 -16.22 -5.44
C LEU A 38 0.21 -17.41 -4.86
N ASP A 39 1.43 -17.66 -5.34
CA ASP A 39 2.33 -18.71 -4.84
C ASP A 39 3.22 -18.21 -3.69
N GLY A 40 3.08 -16.93 -3.32
CA GLY A 40 3.82 -16.29 -2.23
C GLY A 40 5.20 -15.76 -2.61
N LYS A 41 5.55 -15.73 -3.90
CA LYS A 41 6.81 -15.15 -4.38
C LYS A 41 6.73 -13.62 -4.37
N THR A 42 7.76 -12.97 -3.86
CA THR A 42 7.85 -11.50 -3.86
C THR A 42 7.93 -10.95 -5.28
N LEU A 43 6.98 -10.08 -5.60
CA LEU A 43 6.91 -9.30 -6.84
C LEU A 43 7.51 -7.90 -6.66
N GLY A 44 7.44 -7.34 -5.44
CA GLY A 44 8.08 -6.08 -5.12
C GLY A 44 7.84 -5.60 -3.69
N ASP A 45 8.74 -4.76 -3.20
CA ASP A 45 8.67 -4.11 -1.89
C ASP A 45 8.65 -2.60 -2.07
N TYR A 46 7.66 -1.94 -1.46
CA TYR A 46 7.43 -0.51 -1.58
C TYR A 46 7.42 0.14 -0.22
N GLU A 47 8.39 1.01 0.04
CA GLU A 47 8.45 1.75 1.29
C GLU A 47 7.32 2.78 1.38
N GLY A 48 6.58 2.73 2.48
CA GLY A 48 5.52 3.68 2.78
C GLY A 48 6.08 4.96 3.37
N LYS A 49 5.80 6.09 2.72
CA LYS A 49 6.03 7.41 3.31
C LYS A 49 5.04 7.62 4.45
N ILE A 50 5.54 7.87 5.66
CA ILE A 50 4.70 8.22 6.81
C ILE A 50 4.32 9.69 6.70
N GLU A 51 3.02 9.96 6.72
CA GLU A 51 2.47 11.31 6.73
C GLU A 51 1.43 11.46 7.85
N THR A 52 1.42 12.62 8.48
CA THR A 52 0.36 13.04 9.40
C THR A 52 -0.79 13.59 8.57
N PHE A 53 -1.98 12.99 8.70
CA PHE A 53 -3.18 13.44 7.98
C PHE A 53 -4.18 14.17 8.87
N ASP A 54 -4.04 14.04 10.19
CA ASP A 54 -4.70 14.89 11.18
C ASP A 54 -3.71 15.16 12.33
N ALA A 55 -3.35 16.44 12.48
CA ALA A 55 -2.36 16.88 13.45
C ALA A 55 -2.93 16.98 14.88
N GLU A 56 -4.22 17.26 15.05
CA GLU A 56 -4.84 17.41 16.38
C GLU A 56 -4.98 16.05 17.07
N GLY A 57 -5.33 15.02 16.31
CA GLY A 57 -5.43 13.64 16.79
C GLY A 57 -4.12 12.83 16.72
N ASN A 58 -3.03 13.43 16.24
CA ASN A 58 -1.78 12.73 15.93
C ASN A 58 -1.99 11.47 15.06
N PHE A 59 -2.90 11.55 14.09
CA PHE A 59 -3.18 10.43 13.21
C PHE A 59 -2.22 10.44 12.03
N GLN A 60 -1.48 9.35 11.92
CA GLN A 60 -0.50 9.15 10.88
C GLN A 60 -0.88 7.95 10.01
N ARG A 61 -0.38 7.94 8.78
CA ARG A 61 -0.51 6.80 7.87
C ARG A 61 0.75 6.64 7.05
N ALA A 62 1.08 5.40 6.71
CA ALA A 62 2.04 5.08 5.68
C ALA A 62 1.33 5.02 4.32
N VAL A 63 1.92 5.67 3.31
CA VAL A 63 1.41 5.71 1.93
C VAL A 63 2.50 5.25 0.97
N ALA A 64 2.17 4.31 0.10
CA ALA A 64 3.05 3.90 -0.99
C ALA A 64 2.29 3.87 -2.31
N GLN A 65 3.00 4.16 -3.40
CA GLN A 65 2.48 4.14 -4.76
C GLN A 65 3.41 3.36 -5.67
N TRP A 66 2.84 2.54 -6.53
CA TRP A 66 3.60 1.79 -7.52
C TRP A 66 2.77 1.49 -8.78
N PRO A 67 3.41 1.22 -9.93
CA PRO A 67 2.70 0.88 -11.16
C PRO A 67 1.90 -0.42 -11.04
N ASN A 68 0.70 -0.47 -11.62
CA ASN A 68 -0.18 -1.66 -11.65
C ASN A 68 0.30 -2.78 -12.60
N GLU A 69 1.55 -2.75 -13.06
CA GLU A 69 2.09 -3.71 -14.04
C GLU A 69 2.70 -4.97 -13.40
N LEU A 70 2.78 -5.02 -12.06
CA LEU A 70 3.47 -6.09 -11.34
C LEU A 70 2.72 -7.43 -11.36
N ALA A 71 1.39 -7.39 -11.50
CA ALA A 71 0.54 -8.57 -11.58
C ALA A 71 -0.78 -8.24 -12.27
N ALA A 72 -1.37 -9.24 -12.93
CA ALA A 72 -2.74 -9.14 -13.43
C ALA A 72 -3.72 -8.85 -12.28
N HIS A 73 -4.84 -8.20 -12.59
CA HIS A 73 -5.88 -7.90 -11.60
C HIS A 73 -6.30 -9.18 -10.87
N GLY A 74 -6.30 -9.15 -9.53
CA GLY A 74 -6.68 -10.29 -8.69
C GLY A 74 -5.62 -11.38 -8.53
N ALA A 75 -4.41 -11.22 -9.06
CA ALA A 75 -3.35 -12.23 -9.03
C ALA A 75 -2.21 -11.94 -8.03
N PHE A 76 -2.46 -11.17 -6.98
CA PHE A 76 -1.44 -10.83 -5.99
C PHE A 76 -1.98 -10.72 -4.56
N HIS A 77 -1.10 -10.96 -3.60
CA HIS A 77 -1.29 -10.65 -2.18
C HIS A 77 -0.51 -9.39 -1.82
N LEU A 78 -1.03 -8.64 -0.85
CA LEU A 78 -0.34 -7.48 -0.29
C LEU A 78 -0.18 -7.69 1.21
N PHE A 79 1.02 -7.45 1.71
CA PHE A 79 1.34 -7.39 3.13
C PHE A 79 1.94 -6.04 3.46
N GLY A 80 1.57 -5.47 4.60
CA GLY A 80 2.32 -4.39 5.21
C GLY A 80 3.17 -4.92 6.34
N ILE A 81 4.47 -4.71 6.27
CA ILE A 81 5.47 -5.08 7.28
C ILE A 81 5.83 -3.79 8.02
N VAL A 82 5.78 -3.84 9.34
CA VAL A 82 6.08 -2.69 10.20
C VAL A 82 7.36 -3.01 10.95
N ASP A 83 8.38 -2.19 10.76
CA ASP A 83 9.67 -2.30 11.44
C ASP A 83 9.84 -1.16 12.46
N ASP A 84 10.58 -1.44 13.52
CA ASP A 84 11.01 -0.42 14.47
C ASP A 84 12.15 0.45 13.91
N LYS A 85 12.58 1.46 14.69
CA LYS A 85 13.71 2.34 14.33
C LYS A 85 15.06 1.61 14.20
N HIS A 86 15.15 0.37 14.66
CA HIS A 86 16.34 -0.48 14.57
C HIS A 86 16.22 -1.55 13.46
N SER A 87 15.23 -1.42 12.57
CA SER A 87 14.94 -2.37 11.47
C SER A 87 14.58 -3.77 11.96
N LYS A 88 14.03 -3.89 13.17
CA LYS A 88 13.44 -5.13 13.66
C LYS A 88 11.95 -5.13 13.33
N GLU A 89 11.50 -6.22 12.72
CA GLU A 89 10.08 -6.42 12.43
C GLU A 89 9.26 -6.44 13.74
N LEU A 90 8.29 -5.52 13.84
CA LEU A 90 7.33 -5.44 14.93
C LEU A 90 6.10 -6.28 14.64
N THR A 91 5.57 -6.18 13.42
CA THR A 91 4.35 -6.88 13.03
C THR A 91 4.16 -6.93 11.51
N ARG A 92 3.22 -7.77 11.07
CA ARG A 92 2.72 -7.83 9.70
C ARG A 92 1.20 -7.67 9.71
N VAL A 93 0.71 -6.88 8.77
CA VAL A 93 -0.72 -6.61 8.59
C VAL A 93 -1.10 -7.02 7.17
N ALA A 94 -2.20 -7.74 7.01
CA ALA A 94 -2.80 -8.00 5.72
C ALA A 94 -3.81 -6.88 5.41
N PRO A 95 -3.47 -5.88 4.57
CA PRO A 95 -4.40 -4.82 4.19
C PRO A 95 -5.58 -5.37 3.38
N ARG A 96 -6.75 -4.73 3.53
CA ARG A 96 -7.86 -4.94 2.61
C ARG A 96 -7.57 -4.23 1.30
N MET A 97 -7.51 -4.99 0.22
CA MET A 97 -7.40 -4.44 -1.13
C MET A 97 -8.80 -4.13 -1.66
N VAL A 98 -9.01 -2.88 -2.06
CA VAL A 98 -10.27 -2.42 -2.63
C VAL A 98 -9.95 -1.77 -3.97
N SER A 99 -10.60 -2.25 -5.04
CA SER A 99 -10.53 -1.55 -6.32
C SER A 99 -11.55 -0.43 -6.32
N VAL A 100 -11.06 0.80 -6.28
CA VAL A 100 -11.89 2.00 -6.44
C VAL A 100 -12.07 2.25 -7.94
N ASN A 101 -13.31 2.45 -8.38
CA ASN A 101 -13.72 2.56 -9.80
C ASN A 101 -13.78 1.24 -10.62
N MET A 102 -13.93 0.07 -9.98
CA MET A 102 -14.44 -1.11 -10.70
C MET A 102 -15.89 -0.83 -11.13
N GLN A 103 -16.14 -0.61 -12.42
CA GLN A 103 -17.48 -0.85 -12.96
C GLN A 103 -17.69 -2.38 -12.93
N PRO A 104 -18.68 -2.90 -12.18
CA PRO A 104 -19.07 -4.30 -12.32
C PRO A 104 -19.64 -4.48 -13.73
N GLY A 105 -19.07 -5.37 -14.53
CA GLY A 105 -19.50 -5.57 -15.91
C GLY A 105 -19.10 -6.93 -16.47
N TYR A 106 -20.15 -7.71 -16.73
CA TYR A 106 -20.28 -8.95 -17.51
C TYR A 106 -19.49 -8.96 -18.83
#